data_AF-A0A0F4JQV3-F1
#
_entry.id   AF-A0A0F4JQV3-F1
#
_cell.length_a   1.000
_cell.length_b   1.000
_cell.length_c   1.000
_cell.angle_alpha   90.00
_cell.angle_beta   90.00
_cell.angle_gamma   90.00
#
_symmetry.space_group_name_H-M   'P 1'
#
loop_
_entity.id
_entity.type
_entity.pdbx_description
1 polymer ?
#
loop_
_entity_poly.entity_id
_entity_poly.type
_entity_poly.pdbx_seq_one_letter_code
_entity_poly.pdbx_strand_id
1 'polypeptide(L)'
;WELPTATANIGTAAPLLAGLNAAADLASELGRDTDAGRWAQAARRLEAGIAKRFAPLGYGRTADGLHGRDSAAAFMAPPFNTAPADLPRALDDTYRELRRPNGGLVPGSDPDTRWGNITWTASTSFFALAWTASGERAKGDAVLDWVLDRRNLLGELPETVDAQGLPKAVVPLGWTDALVLLTLTGQEGRGPETPPGPRT
;
A
#
# COMPACT_ATOMS: atom_id res chain seq x y z
N TRP A 1 5.33 3.64 -9.20
CA TRP A 1 4.98 4.75 -10.11
C TRP A 1 5.97 4.97 -11.25
N GLU A 2 7.05 4.18 -11.37
CA GLU A 2 8.05 4.33 -12.45
C GLU A 2 8.68 5.74 -12.58
N LEU A 3 8.64 6.54 -11.52
CA LEU A 3 9.36 7.81 -11.50
C LEU A 3 10.80 7.57 -11.05
N PRO A 4 11.77 8.25 -11.66
CA PRO A 4 13.16 8.22 -11.20
C PRO A 4 13.27 8.66 -9.74
N THR A 5 14.01 7.91 -8.93
CA THR A 5 14.33 8.28 -7.54
C THR A 5 15.82 8.05 -7.29
N ALA A 6 16.52 9.03 -6.74
CA ALA A 6 17.95 8.91 -6.39
C ALA A 6 18.18 8.29 -5.00
N THR A 7 17.12 7.98 -4.28
CA THR A 7 17.14 7.51 -2.89
C THR A 7 16.14 6.37 -2.70
N ALA A 8 16.28 5.63 -1.60
CA ALA A 8 15.36 4.55 -1.25
C ALA A 8 13.94 5.09 -1.09
N ASN A 9 12.96 4.34 -1.62
CA ASN A 9 11.55 4.71 -1.57
C ASN A 9 10.71 3.67 -0.80
N ILE A 10 9.64 4.13 -0.14
CA ILE A 10 8.79 3.28 0.69
C ILE A 10 8.06 2.22 -0.15
N GLY A 11 7.66 2.57 -1.37
CA GLY A 11 6.99 1.66 -2.31
C GLY A 11 7.85 0.50 -2.79
N THR A 12 9.16 0.53 -2.54
CA THR A 12 10.09 -0.57 -2.77
C THR A 12 10.48 -1.24 -1.46
N ALA A 13 10.74 -0.46 -0.42
CA ALA A 13 11.17 -0.98 0.88
C ALA A 13 10.09 -1.86 1.54
N ALA A 14 8.83 -1.45 1.49
CA ALA A 14 7.73 -2.18 2.14
C ALA A 14 7.44 -3.55 1.47
N PRO A 15 7.34 -3.66 0.13
CA PRO A 15 7.22 -4.98 -0.52
C PRO A 15 8.47 -5.86 -0.36
N LEU A 16 9.68 -5.28 -0.33
CA LEU A 16 10.90 -6.05 -0.05
C LEU A 16 10.89 -6.63 1.37
N LEU A 17 10.39 -5.87 2.35
CA LEU A 17 10.23 -6.38 3.72
C LEU A 17 9.24 -7.55 3.76
N ALA A 18 8.07 -7.39 3.14
CA ALA A 18 7.08 -8.46 3.02
C ALA A 18 7.67 -9.71 2.37
N GLY A 19 8.42 -9.54 1.28
CA GLY A 19 9.09 -10.64 0.57
C GLY A 19 10.17 -11.34 1.39
N LEU A 20 10.98 -10.59 2.17
CA LEU A 20 11.99 -11.18 3.06
C LEU A 20 11.36 -11.97 4.21
N ASN A 21 10.28 -11.45 4.80
CA ASN A 21 9.53 -12.16 5.84
C ASN A 21 8.91 -13.45 5.28
N ALA A 22 8.23 -13.37 4.13
CA ALA A 22 7.64 -14.55 3.47
C ALA A 22 8.70 -15.58 3.08
N ALA A 23 9.85 -15.14 2.56
CA ALA A 23 10.94 -16.03 2.20
C ALA A 23 11.53 -16.73 3.43
N ALA A 24 11.75 -16.00 4.53
CA ALA A 24 12.27 -16.56 5.77
C ALA A 24 11.31 -17.59 6.38
N ASP A 25 10.01 -17.32 6.34
CA ASP A 25 8.97 -18.23 6.80
C ASP A 25 8.94 -19.52 5.96
N LEU A 26 8.86 -19.37 4.63
CA LEU A 26 8.88 -20.50 3.70
C LEU A 26 10.17 -21.34 3.82
N ALA A 27 11.33 -20.69 3.99
CA ALA A 27 12.58 -21.42 4.22
C ALA A 27 12.55 -22.24 5.51
N SER A 28 11.93 -21.70 6.57
CA SER A 28 11.78 -22.39 7.85
C SER A 28 10.88 -23.62 7.70
N GLU A 29 9.74 -23.49 7.00
CA GLU A 29 8.84 -24.61 6.74
C GLU A 29 9.50 -25.73 5.91
N LEU A 30 10.41 -25.37 5.01
CA LEU A 30 11.16 -26.30 4.17
C LEU A 30 12.42 -26.85 4.85
N GLY A 31 12.70 -26.52 6.11
CA GLY A 31 13.89 -26.97 6.84
C GLY A 31 15.21 -26.38 6.33
N ARG A 32 15.18 -25.20 5.71
CA ARG A 32 16.36 -24.47 5.18
C ARG A 32 16.85 -23.42 6.18
N ASP A 33 17.27 -23.87 7.35
CA ASP A 33 17.57 -23.01 8.51
C ASP A 33 18.59 -21.90 8.22
N THR A 34 19.62 -22.18 7.41
CA THR A 34 20.62 -21.17 7.02
C THR A 34 20.01 -20.04 6.20
N ASP A 35 19.16 -20.36 5.22
CA ASP A 35 18.49 -19.36 4.38
C ASP A 35 17.45 -18.59 5.20
N ALA A 36 16.67 -19.31 6.02
CA ALA A 36 15.71 -18.71 6.95
C ALA A 36 16.37 -17.68 7.86
N GLY A 37 17.47 -18.05 8.52
CA GLY A 37 18.24 -17.15 9.39
C GLY A 37 18.80 -15.93 8.64
N ARG A 38 19.33 -16.14 7.43
CA ARG A 38 19.88 -15.07 6.58
C ARG A 38 18.80 -14.07 6.17
N TRP A 39 17.66 -14.54 5.70
CA TRP A 39 16.56 -13.68 5.25
C TRP A 39 15.85 -12.99 6.42
N ALA A 40 15.67 -13.68 7.54
CA ALA A 40 15.17 -13.07 8.78
C ALA A 40 16.09 -11.93 9.26
N GLN A 41 17.42 -12.11 9.20
CA GLN A 41 18.36 -11.04 9.54
C GLN A 41 18.27 -9.87 8.57
N ALA A 42 18.12 -10.12 7.27
CA ALA A 42 17.92 -9.07 6.27
C ALA A 42 16.62 -8.31 6.50
N ALA A 43 15.52 -9.00 6.81
CA ALA A 43 14.23 -8.40 7.17
C ALA A 43 14.37 -7.48 8.37
N ARG A 44 14.98 -7.94 9.48
CA ARG A 44 15.22 -7.10 10.67
C ARG A 44 16.02 -5.84 10.36
N ARG A 45 17.05 -5.96 9.51
CA ARG A 45 17.86 -4.79 9.09
C ARG A 45 17.06 -3.80 8.26
N LEU A 46 16.22 -4.30 7.34
CA LEU A 46 15.37 -3.46 6.51
C LEU A 46 14.27 -2.78 7.33
N GLU A 47 13.60 -3.52 8.22
CA GLU A 47 12.60 -3.02 9.16
C GLU A 47 13.18 -1.90 10.05
N ALA A 48 14.35 -2.13 10.64
CA ALA A 48 15.05 -1.09 11.42
C ALA A 48 15.41 0.14 10.57
N GLY A 49 15.77 -0.06 9.30
CA GLY A 49 16.01 1.01 8.33
C GLY A 49 14.72 1.81 8.04
N ILE A 50 13.60 1.12 7.84
CA ILE A 50 12.28 1.73 7.62
C ILE A 50 11.87 2.55 8.84
N ALA A 51 11.93 1.97 10.04
CA ALA A 51 11.61 2.64 11.28
C ALA A 51 12.51 3.87 11.53
N LYS A 52 13.79 3.81 11.14
CA LYS A 52 14.73 4.93 11.33
C LYS A 52 14.55 6.05 10.30
N ARG A 53 14.20 5.73 9.06
CA ARG A 53 14.24 6.68 7.93
C ARG A 53 12.88 7.13 7.44
N PHE A 54 11.88 6.26 7.46
CA PHE A 54 10.56 6.54 6.90
C PHE A 54 9.52 6.87 7.98
N ALA A 55 9.55 6.18 9.13
CA ALA A 55 8.56 6.41 10.20
C ALA A 55 8.53 7.86 10.72
N PRO A 56 9.67 8.55 10.97
CA PRO A 56 9.66 9.97 11.39
C PRO A 56 9.04 10.92 10.35
N LEU A 57 8.98 10.48 9.09
CA LEU A 57 8.42 11.23 7.95
C LEU A 57 6.98 10.80 7.63
N GLY A 58 6.36 9.97 8.48
CA GLY A 58 5.02 9.43 8.24
C GLY A 58 4.97 8.50 7.03
N TYR A 59 6.03 7.74 6.79
CA TYR A 59 6.16 6.81 5.65
C TYR A 59 6.04 7.49 4.29
N GLY A 60 6.63 8.70 4.18
CA GLY A 60 6.72 9.44 2.93
C GLY A 60 7.45 8.68 1.82
N ARG A 61 7.37 9.22 0.60
CA ARG A 61 7.85 8.56 -0.62
C ARG A 61 9.31 8.13 -0.51
N THR A 62 10.17 9.00 0.00
CA THR A 62 11.62 8.82 0.03
C THR A 62 12.23 8.97 1.41
N ALA A 63 13.33 8.25 1.64
CA ALA A 63 14.03 8.22 2.92
C ALA A 63 14.71 9.55 3.31
N ASP A 64 14.85 10.49 2.38
CA ASP A 64 15.39 11.83 2.61
C ASP A 64 14.32 12.89 2.92
N GLY A 65 13.03 12.53 2.80
CA GLY A 65 11.90 13.42 3.07
C GLY A 65 11.64 14.49 2.03
N LEU A 66 12.27 14.43 0.85
CA LEU A 66 12.11 15.47 -0.17
C LEU A 66 10.87 15.30 -1.05
N HIS A 67 10.27 14.11 -1.10
CA HIS A 67 9.24 13.76 -2.08
C HIS A 67 7.83 13.54 -1.48
N GLY A 68 7.57 14.13 -0.32
CA GLY A 68 6.24 14.16 0.29
C GLY A 68 5.68 12.79 0.67
N ARG A 69 4.36 12.69 0.73
CA ARG A 69 3.63 11.46 1.06
C ARG A 69 3.39 10.59 -0.16
N ASP A 70 3.24 9.30 0.06
CA ASP A 70 3.00 8.31 -1.00
C ASP A 70 1.94 7.30 -0.55
N SER A 71 1.00 7.00 -1.44
CA SER A 71 -0.04 5.97 -1.20
C SER A 71 0.55 4.59 -0.94
N ALA A 72 1.79 4.34 -1.38
CA ALA A 72 2.54 3.13 -1.07
C ALA A 72 2.89 2.95 0.42
N ALA A 73 2.69 3.97 1.28
CA ALA A 73 2.74 3.81 2.73
C ALA A 73 1.80 2.70 3.23
N ALA A 74 0.67 2.48 2.54
CA ALA A 74 -0.28 1.41 2.82
C ALA A 74 0.33 0.00 2.69
N PHE A 75 1.46 -0.17 2.00
CA PHE A 75 2.15 -1.46 1.90
C PHE A 75 2.82 -1.88 3.22
N MET A 76 2.92 -0.97 4.20
CA MET A 76 3.36 -1.31 5.56
C MET A 76 2.25 -1.93 6.41
N ALA A 77 1.01 -1.95 5.93
CA ALA A 77 -0.12 -2.56 6.62
C ALA A 77 -0.34 -4.02 6.18
N PRO A 78 -1.13 -4.79 6.95
CA PRO A 78 -1.67 -6.05 6.49
C PRO A 78 -2.42 -5.90 5.16
N PRO A 79 -2.41 -6.93 4.30
CA PRO A 79 -1.82 -8.24 4.50
C PRO A 79 -0.32 -8.33 4.13
N PHE A 80 0.33 -7.21 3.81
CA PHE A 80 1.71 -7.25 3.32
C PHE A 80 2.74 -7.27 4.45
N ASN A 81 2.55 -6.41 5.45
CA ASN A 81 3.44 -6.32 6.61
C ASN A 81 2.62 -6.19 7.89
N THR A 82 3.20 -6.59 9.02
CA THR A 82 2.60 -6.28 10.33
C THR A 82 2.70 -4.77 10.55
N ALA A 83 1.56 -4.11 10.77
CA ALA A 83 1.51 -2.65 10.90
C ALA A 83 2.33 -2.17 12.11
N PRO A 84 3.30 -1.26 11.93
CA PRO A 84 3.91 -0.54 13.04
C PRO A 84 2.89 0.31 13.80
N ALA A 85 3.12 0.53 15.10
CA ALA A 85 2.16 1.22 15.98
C ALA A 85 1.79 2.65 15.54
N ASP A 86 2.70 3.34 14.84
CA ASP A 86 2.51 4.69 14.33
C ASP A 86 1.91 4.75 12.93
N LEU A 87 1.78 3.62 12.23
CA LEU A 87 1.26 3.55 10.87
C LEU A 87 -0.20 4.02 10.74
N PRO A 88 -1.16 3.69 11.64
CA PRO A 88 -2.55 4.11 11.47
C PRO A 88 -2.72 5.63 11.31
N ARG A 89 -2.01 6.41 12.14
CA ARG A 89 -2.00 7.87 12.04
C ARG A 89 -1.36 8.33 10.72
N ALA A 90 -0.25 7.70 10.32
CA ALA A 90 0.42 8.04 9.06
C ALA A 90 -0.47 7.77 7.83
N LEU A 91 -1.27 6.70 7.84
CA LEU A 91 -2.24 6.42 6.78
C LEU A 91 -3.37 7.45 6.75
N ASP A 92 -3.93 7.82 7.90
CA ASP A 92 -4.98 8.85 7.96
C ASP A 92 -4.49 10.21 7.41
N ASP A 93 -3.27 10.60 7.76
CA ASP A 93 -2.68 11.83 7.24
C ASP A 93 -2.36 11.75 5.75
N THR A 94 -1.84 10.61 5.30
CA THR A 94 -1.56 10.36 3.87
C THR A 94 -2.81 10.38 3.04
N TYR A 95 -3.86 9.69 3.48
CA TYR A 95 -5.14 9.69 2.79
C TYR A 95 -5.69 11.10 2.64
N ARG A 96 -5.65 11.90 3.72
CA ARG A 96 -6.13 13.29 3.71
C ARG A 96 -5.39 14.18 2.72
N GLU A 97 -4.07 14.04 2.63
CA GLU A 97 -3.23 14.85 1.75
C GLU A 97 -3.36 14.45 0.27
N LEU A 98 -3.48 13.16 -0.01
CA LEU A 98 -3.54 12.63 -1.37
C LEU A 98 -4.94 12.70 -1.98
N ARG A 99 -5.99 12.83 -1.16
CA ARG A 99 -7.38 12.89 -1.62
C ARG A 99 -7.65 14.13 -2.47
N ARG A 100 -8.51 13.96 -3.47
CA ARG A 100 -8.99 15.03 -4.37
C ARG A 100 -10.50 15.24 -4.20
N PRO A 101 -11.07 16.35 -4.71
CA PRO A 101 -12.50 16.65 -4.54
C PRO A 101 -13.45 15.56 -5.04
N ASN A 102 -13.06 14.80 -6.07
CA ASN A 102 -13.85 13.67 -6.58
C ASN A 102 -13.83 12.43 -5.65
N GLY A 103 -13.10 12.49 -4.53
CA GLY A 103 -12.99 11.45 -3.51
C GLY A 103 -11.82 10.47 -3.66
N GLY A 104 -11.20 10.40 -4.84
CA GLY A 104 -10.07 9.52 -5.12
C GLY A 104 -8.73 10.13 -4.71
N LEU A 105 -7.67 9.32 -4.79
CA LEU A 105 -6.31 9.74 -4.43
C LEU A 105 -5.42 9.91 -5.67
N VAL A 106 -4.51 10.88 -5.62
CA VAL A 106 -3.30 10.81 -6.45
C VAL A 106 -2.27 9.86 -5.80
N PRO A 107 -1.26 9.36 -6.54
CA PRO A 107 -0.32 8.39 -5.99
C PRO A 107 0.60 8.96 -4.90
N GLY A 108 0.93 10.25 -4.94
CA GLY A 108 1.78 10.91 -3.95
C GLY A 108 1.69 12.45 -3.99
N SER A 109 2.36 13.13 -3.06
CA SER A 109 2.41 14.60 -2.97
C SER A 109 3.78 15.18 -3.31
N ASP A 110 4.59 14.40 -4.03
CA ASP A 110 5.89 14.79 -4.56
C ASP A 110 5.84 16.15 -5.28
N PRO A 111 6.56 17.19 -4.81
CA PRO A 111 6.49 18.54 -5.38
C PRO A 111 6.98 18.60 -6.82
N ASP A 112 7.84 17.65 -7.23
CA ASP A 112 8.40 17.60 -8.58
C ASP A 112 7.49 16.82 -9.55
N THR A 113 6.44 16.17 -9.05
CA THR A 113 5.53 15.35 -9.85
C THR A 113 4.16 16.01 -10.00
N ARG A 114 3.77 16.28 -11.24
CA ARG A 114 2.43 16.74 -11.57
C ARG A 114 1.52 15.57 -11.95
N TRP A 115 0.72 15.10 -11.00
CA TRP A 115 -0.26 14.03 -11.25
C TRP A 115 -1.47 14.46 -12.09
N GLY A 116 -1.66 15.76 -12.30
CA GLY A 116 -2.82 16.30 -13.02
C GLY A 116 -4.12 16.24 -12.21
N ASN A 117 -5.24 16.52 -12.87
CA ASN A 117 -6.57 16.49 -12.28
C ASN A 117 -7.25 15.13 -12.50
N ILE A 118 -6.57 14.08 -12.06
CA ILE A 118 -7.01 12.68 -12.15
C ILE A 118 -6.70 11.98 -10.84
N THR A 119 -7.44 10.91 -10.54
CA THR A 119 -7.20 10.08 -9.37
C THR A 119 -7.08 8.62 -9.75
N TRP A 120 -6.28 7.88 -9.01
CA TRP A 120 -5.90 6.51 -9.29
C TRP A 120 -6.69 5.56 -8.41
N THR A 121 -7.39 4.62 -9.04
CA THR A 121 -8.22 3.65 -8.31
C THR A 121 -7.35 2.70 -7.50
N ALA A 122 -6.19 2.29 -8.00
CA ALA A 122 -5.25 1.45 -7.26
C ALA A 122 -4.71 2.17 -6.01
N SER A 123 -4.20 3.40 -6.16
CA SER A 123 -3.73 4.23 -5.03
C SER A 123 -4.81 4.45 -3.97
N THR A 124 -6.07 4.57 -4.41
CA THR A 124 -7.22 4.69 -3.50
C THR A 124 -7.52 3.36 -2.81
N SER A 125 -7.51 2.26 -3.56
CA SER A 125 -7.85 0.91 -3.07
C SER A 125 -6.85 0.36 -2.06
N PHE A 126 -5.59 0.83 -2.05
CA PHE A 126 -4.63 0.43 -1.02
C PHE A 126 -5.12 0.77 0.39
N PHE A 127 -5.81 1.91 0.56
CA PHE A 127 -6.34 2.32 1.86
C PHE A 127 -7.57 1.50 2.25
N ALA A 128 -8.40 1.09 1.29
CA ALA A 128 -9.50 0.17 1.55
C ALA A 128 -8.97 -1.15 2.13
N LEU A 129 -7.94 -1.72 1.49
CA LEU A 129 -7.29 -2.95 1.93
C LEU A 129 -6.61 -2.79 3.29
N ALA A 130 -5.77 -1.76 3.44
CA ALA A 130 -5.01 -1.52 4.67
C ALA A 130 -5.92 -1.30 5.89
N TRP A 131 -6.97 -0.50 5.75
CA TRP A 131 -7.91 -0.25 6.84
C TRP A 131 -8.75 -1.48 7.17
N THR A 132 -9.27 -2.18 6.16
CA THR A 132 -10.01 -3.43 6.37
C THR A 132 -9.15 -4.45 7.13
N ALA A 133 -7.93 -4.69 6.66
CA ALA A 133 -7.02 -5.67 7.25
C ALA A 133 -6.47 -5.25 8.62
N SER A 134 -6.58 -3.96 8.98
CA SER A 134 -6.22 -3.43 10.30
C SER A 134 -7.42 -3.27 11.25
N GLY A 135 -8.61 -3.75 10.86
CA GLY A 135 -9.83 -3.68 11.69
C GLY A 135 -10.61 -2.36 11.60
N GLU A 136 -10.17 -1.41 10.78
CA GLU A 136 -10.83 -0.11 10.52
C GLU A 136 -11.92 -0.25 9.44
N ARG A 137 -12.85 -1.20 9.65
CA ARG A 137 -13.81 -1.64 8.62
C ARG A 137 -14.62 -0.49 8.02
N ALA A 138 -15.13 0.42 8.84
CA ALA A 138 -15.93 1.55 8.35
C ALA A 138 -15.15 2.46 7.38
N LYS A 139 -13.84 2.68 7.61
CA LYS A 139 -13.00 3.44 6.68
C LYS A 139 -12.74 2.65 5.40
N GLY A 140 -12.48 1.34 5.55
CA GLY A 140 -12.29 0.41 4.44
C GLY A 140 -13.50 0.39 3.50
N ASP A 141 -14.69 0.21 4.06
CA ASP A 141 -15.98 0.15 3.35
C ASP A 141 -16.23 1.45 2.57
N ALA A 142 -16.04 2.61 3.19
CA ALA A 142 -16.27 3.90 2.53
C ALA A 142 -15.36 4.13 1.31
N VAL A 143 -14.12 3.65 1.36
CA VAL A 143 -13.20 3.71 0.22
C VAL A 143 -13.57 2.68 -0.83
N LEU A 144 -13.92 1.46 -0.42
CA LEU A 144 -14.31 0.40 -1.33
C LEU A 144 -15.56 0.79 -2.13
N ASP A 145 -16.57 1.36 -1.47
CA ASP A 145 -17.78 1.88 -2.12
C ASP A 145 -17.43 2.92 -3.19
N TRP A 146 -16.52 3.85 -2.86
CA TRP A 146 -16.04 4.83 -3.84
C TRP A 146 -15.40 4.16 -5.06
N VAL A 147 -14.55 3.14 -4.86
CA VAL A 147 -13.87 2.41 -5.95
C VAL A 147 -14.89 1.67 -6.81
N LEU A 148 -15.84 0.96 -6.19
CA LEU A 148 -16.88 0.22 -6.89
C LEU A 148 -17.82 1.15 -7.67
N ASP A 149 -18.05 2.37 -7.20
CA ASP A 149 -18.83 3.36 -7.94
C ASP A 149 -18.08 3.94 -9.16
N ARG A 150 -16.81 3.55 -9.41
CA ARG A 150 -16.05 3.96 -10.61
C ARG A 150 -16.11 2.96 -11.75
N ARG A 151 -16.85 1.86 -11.59
CA ARG A 151 -17.05 0.86 -12.63
C ARG A 151 -17.67 1.47 -13.89
N ASN A 152 -17.24 1.01 -15.07
CA ASN A 152 -17.92 1.32 -16.32
C ASN A 152 -19.22 0.49 -16.47
N LEU A 153 -19.92 0.63 -17.61
CA LEU A 153 -21.17 -0.10 -17.88
C LEU A 153 -21.01 -1.64 -17.89
N LEU A 154 -19.80 -2.15 -18.09
CA LEU A 154 -19.49 -3.58 -18.07
C LEU A 154 -19.06 -4.06 -16.68
N GLY A 155 -19.00 -3.17 -15.68
CA GLY A 155 -18.56 -3.49 -14.33
C GLY A 155 -17.04 -3.44 -14.13
N GLU A 156 -16.29 -2.96 -15.11
CA GLU A 156 -14.81 -2.95 -15.10
C GLU A 156 -14.26 -1.73 -14.35
N LEU A 157 -13.19 -1.92 -13.59
CA LEU A 157 -12.55 -0.85 -12.81
C LEU A 157 -11.41 -0.19 -13.59
N PRO A 158 -11.40 1.15 -13.74
CA PRO A 158 -10.38 1.86 -14.52
C PRO A 158 -9.11 2.09 -13.71
N GLU A 159 -7.98 2.31 -14.37
CA GLU A 159 -6.72 2.74 -13.73
C GLU A 159 -6.86 4.14 -13.11
N THR A 160 -7.39 5.09 -13.87
CA THR A 160 -7.66 6.46 -13.41
C THR A 160 -9.05 6.93 -13.74
N VAL A 161 -9.52 7.88 -12.94
CA VAL A 161 -10.75 8.65 -13.17
C VAL A 161 -10.45 10.15 -13.22
N ASP A 162 -11.24 10.88 -13.99
CA ASP A 162 -11.19 12.34 -14.08
C ASP A 162 -11.85 13.04 -12.89
N ALA A 163 -11.92 14.38 -12.96
CA ALA A 163 -12.52 15.20 -11.91
C ALA A 163 -14.03 14.98 -11.72
N GLN A 164 -14.71 14.44 -12.73
CA GLN A 164 -16.13 14.08 -12.70
C GLN A 164 -16.33 12.65 -12.20
N GLY A 165 -15.24 11.90 -11.99
CA GLY A 165 -15.28 10.50 -11.57
C GLY A 165 -15.44 9.52 -12.74
N LEU A 166 -15.30 9.97 -13.99
CA LEU A 166 -15.40 9.12 -15.17
C LEU A 166 -14.07 8.43 -15.47
N PRO A 167 -14.08 7.16 -15.92
CA PRO A 167 -12.88 6.47 -16.41
C PRO A 167 -12.08 7.28 -17.43
N LYS A 168 -10.76 7.34 -17.27
CA LYS A 168 -9.88 8.16 -18.13
C LYS A 168 -8.70 7.41 -18.76
N ALA A 169 -8.22 6.35 -18.12
CA ALA A 169 -7.11 5.53 -18.62
C ALA A 169 -7.55 4.06 -18.76
N VAL A 170 -6.60 3.12 -18.69
CA VAL A 170 -6.81 1.68 -18.93
C VAL A 170 -8.04 1.15 -18.17
N VAL A 171 -8.90 0.39 -18.84
CA VAL A 171 -10.06 -0.30 -18.25
C VAL A 171 -10.20 -1.68 -18.91
N PRO A 172 -10.22 -2.81 -18.15
CA PRO A 172 -9.98 -2.91 -16.71
C PRO A 172 -8.49 -2.74 -16.34
N LEU A 173 -8.22 -2.25 -15.13
CA LEU A 173 -6.91 -2.38 -14.49
C LEU A 173 -6.94 -3.55 -13.50
N GLY A 174 -6.33 -4.69 -13.89
CA GLY A 174 -6.29 -5.89 -13.05
C GLY A 174 -5.66 -5.69 -11.67
N TRP A 175 -4.81 -4.68 -11.50
CA TRP A 175 -4.27 -4.34 -10.17
C TRP A 175 -5.34 -3.80 -9.23
N THR A 176 -6.25 -2.95 -9.71
CA THR A 176 -7.39 -2.47 -8.93
C THR A 176 -8.35 -3.61 -8.62
N ASP A 177 -8.64 -4.47 -9.60
CA ASP A 177 -9.49 -5.65 -9.39
C ASP A 177 -8.94 -6.55 -8.28
N ALA A 178 -7.63 -6.82 -8.29
CA ALA A 178 -6.98 -7.61 -7.25
C ALA A 178 -7.10 -6.99 -5.86
N LEU A 179 -6.96 -5.66 -5.74
CA LEU A 179 -7.11 -4.95 -4.46
C LEU A 179 -8.55 -5.00 -3.93
N VAL A 180 -9.54 -4.87 -4.82
CA VAL A 180 -10.95 -5.04 -4.47
C VAL A 180 -11.21 -6.45 -3.96
N LEU A 181 -10.73 -7.48 -4.67
CA LEU A 181 -10.88 -8.87 -4.23
C LEU A 181 -10.20 -9.14 -2.88
N LEU A 182 -8.98 -8.65 -2.67
CA LEU A 182 -8.27 -8.76 -1.38
C LEU A 182 -9.02 -8.06 -0.24
N THR A 183 -9.63 -6.90 -0.53
CA THR A 183 -10.42 -6.16 0.46
C THR A 183 -11.69 -6.93 0.83
N LEU A 184 -12.43 -7.42 -0.17
CA LEU A 184 -13.65 -8.21 0.04
C LEU A 184 -13.37 -9.50 0.80
N THR A 185 -12.34 -10.26 0.43
CA THR A 185 -11.96 -11.47 1.17
C THR A 185 -11.51 -11.14 2.60
N GLY A 186 -10.81 -10.02 2.80
CA GLY A 186 -10.50 -9.48 4.13
C GLY A 186 -11.74 -9.19 4.97
N GLN A 187 -12.78 -8.57 4.39
CA GLN A 187 -14.06 -8.31 5.07
C GLN A 187 -14.80 -9.60 5.46
N GLU A 188 -14.61 -10.70 4.71
CA GLU A 188 -15.14 -12.03 5.00
C GLU A 188 -14.29 -12.82 6.02
N GLY A 189 -13.16 -12.27 6.49
CA GLY A 189 -12.22 -12.99 7.35
C GLY A 189 -11.45 -14.09 6.60
N ARG A 190 -11.38 -14.01 5.27
CA ARG A 190 -10.71 -14.96 4.35
C ARG A 190 -9.55 -14.31 3.59
N GLY A 191 -9.09 -13.14 4.06
CA GLY A 191 -7.95 -12.46 3.49
C GLY A 191 -6.65 -13.25 3.68
N PRO A 192 -5.62 -13.00 2.86
CA PRO A 192 -4.33 -13.64 3.05
C PRO A 192 -3.71 -13.24 4.39
N GLU A 193 -3.01 -14.20 5.00
CA GLU A 193 -2.25 -13.95 6.22
C GLU A 193 -1.06 -13.05 5.94
N THR A 194 -0.72 -12.21 6.91
CA THR A 194 0.49 -11.39 6.83
C THR A 194 1.71 -12.26 7.10
N PRO A 195 2.75 -12.23 6.25
CA PRO A 195 3.97 -12.99 6.49
C PRO A 195 4.53 -12.66 7.90
N PRO A 196 4.87 -13.68 8.70
CA PRO A 196 5.28 -13.45 10.06
C PRO A 196 6.58 -12.65 10.09
N GLY A 197 6.65 -11.68 11.00
CA GLY A 197 7.88 -10.96 11.26
C GLY A 197 8.97 -11.91 11.80
N PRO A 198 10.25 -11.50 11.75
CA PRO A 198 11.35 -12.33 12.22
C PRO A 198 11.17 -12.66 13.71
N ARG A 199 11.14 -13.95 14.06
CA ARG A 199 11.11 -14.37 15.48
C ARG A 199 12.40 -13.88 16.17
N THR A 200 12.26 -13.34 17.38
CA THR A 200 13.37 -12.91 18.25
C THR A 200 14.11 -14.09 18.83
#